data_AF-A0A7W5ELH0-F1
#
_entry.id   AF-A0A7W5ELH0-F1
#
_cell.length_a   1.000
_cell.length_b   1.000
_cell.length_c   1.000
_cell.angle_alpha   90.00
_cell.angle_beta   90.00
_cell.angle_gamma   90.00
#
_symmetry.space_group_name_H-M   'P 1'
#
loop_
_entity.id
_entity.type
_entity.pdbx_description
1 polymer ?
#
loop_
_entity_poly.entity_id
_entity_poly.type
_entity_poly.pdbx_seq_one_letter_code
_entity_poly.pdbx_strand_id
1 'polypeptide(L)'
;MFGWLASFGVHARARSTPVTQWLSVAPRSLIDGLAQLGGVLYLAQSRHEASDEIALAGCVVEQADFVPLLHTRYVGLTCAVTSEGPREWMDCVDAQGTLLARIYLLPDTDYLAWDALFVDAIRVDVPARWGADAELCGVAHARVVRFTRRRMAELDVFGARAVRISSLGQGVARDIALSESVAMSG
;
A
#
# COMPACT_ATOMS: atom_id res chain seq x y z
N MET A 1 12.30 8.20 -27.66
CA MET A 1 11.14 8.90 -28.26
C MET A 1 10.43 9.58 -27.09
N PHE A 2 10.74 10.86 -26.87
CA PHE A 2 10.31 11.62 -25.70
C PHE A 2 9.14 12.53 -26.09
N GLY A 3 7.97 12.23 -25.55
CA GLY A 3 6.84 13.14 -25.34
C GLY A 3 6.22 12.61 -24.06
N TRP A 4 6.00 13.38 -23.01
CA TRP A 4 5.03 14.44 -22.94
C TRP A 4 5.45 15.45 -21.85
N LEU A 5 5.59 16.71 -22.23
CA LEU A 5 5.47 17.86 -21.33
C LEU A 5 4.50 18.85 -21.97
N ALA A 6 3.73 19.51 -21.10
CA ALA A 6 2.80 20.60 -21.32
C ALA A 6 1.33 20.25 -21.63
N SER A 7 0.51 20.37 -20.57
CA SER A 7 -0.60 21.34 -20.56
C SER A 7 -0.95 21.69 -19.11
N PHE A 8 -0.37 22.79 -18.61
CA PHE A 8 -0.88 23.47 -17.42
C PHE A 8 -2.05 24.36 -17.86
N GLY A 9 -3.23 23.76 -17.97
CA GLY A 9 -4.49 24.48 -18.14
C GLY A 9 -5.26 24.44 -16.83
N VAL A 10 -5.74 25.59 -16.37
CA VAL A 10 -6.74 25.69 -15.29
C VAL A 10 -7.96 24.89 -15.74
N HIS A 11 -8.09 23.65 -15.28
CA HIS A 11 -9.16 22.74 -15.67
C HIS A 11 -9.99 22.42 -14.44
N ALA A 12 -11.31 22.51 -14.60
CA ALA A 12 -12.28 21.96 -13.68
C ALA A 12 -11.77 20.59 -13.21
N ARG A 13 -11.46 20.50 -11.91
CA ARG A 13 -10.75 19.39 -11.26
C ARG A 13 -11.39 18.06 -11.66
N ALA A 14 -10.82 17.40 -12.68
CA ALA A 14 -11.34 16.16 -13.20
C ALA A 14 -11.28 15.12 -12.08
N ARG A 15 -12.43 14.55 -11.72
CA ARG A 15 -12.52 13.40 -10.82
C ARG A 15 -12.83 12.19 -11.68
N SER A 16 -11.97 11.17 -11.64
CA SER A 16 -12.25 9.90 -12.30
C SER A 16 -12.87 8.91 -11.32
N THR A 17 -13.70 8.00 -11.82
CA THR A 17 -14.03 6.79 -11.07
C THR A 17 -12.72 6.02 -10.83
N PRO A 18 -12.43 5.60 -9.59
CA PRO A 18 -11.25 4.80 -9.30
C PRO A 18 -11.30 3.49 -10.08
N VAL A 19 -10.20 3.12 -10.74
CA VAL A 19 -10.06 1.85 -11.45
C VAL A 19 -9.20 0.94 -10.60
N THR A 20 -9.71 -0.24 -10.25
CA THR A 20 -9.00 -1.23 -9.44
C THR A 20 -8.71 -2.49 -10.24
N GLN A 21 -7.45 -2.92 -10.27
CA GLN A 21 -7.03 -4.20 -10.81
C GLN A 21 -6.66 -5.15 -9.67
N TRP A 22 -7.30 -6.31 -9.62
CA TRP A 22 -7.03 -7.34 -8.61
C TRP A 22 -5.96 -8.32 -9.06
N LEU A 23 -5.06 -8.62 -8.14
CA LEU A 23 -3.94 -9.53 -8.34
C LEU A 23 -3.84 -10.51 -7.17
N SER A 24 -3.55 -11.77 -7.46
CA SER A 24 -3.05 -12.74 -6.48
C SER A 24 -1.54 -12.62 -6.37
N VAL A 25 -1.04 -12.55 -5.15
CA VAL A 25 0.40 -12.40 -4.86
C VAL A 25 0.87 -13.44 -3.85
N ALA A 26 2.11 -13.89 -4.01
CA ALA A 26 2.77 -14.67 -2.96
C ALA A 26 3.24 -13.72 -1.84
N PRO A 27 2.96 -14.01 -0.56
CA PRO A 27 3.38 -13.13 0.54
C PRO A 27 4.88 -12.83 0.56
N ARG A 28 5.73 -13.81 0.19
CA ARG A 28 7.18 -13.60 0.07
C ARG A 28 7.52 -12.54 -0.97
N SER A 29 6.98 -12.67 -2.18
CA SER A 29 7.25 -11.73 -3.27
C SER A 29 6.79 -10.33 -2.93
N LEU A 30 5.64 -10.19 -2.26
CA LEU A 30 5.15 -8.91 -1.77
C LEU A 30 6.13 -8.28 -0.77
N ILE A 31 6.49 -9.01 0.28
CA ILE A 31 7.41 -8.53 1.32
C ILE A 31 8.77 -8.13 0.74
N ASP A 32 9.25 -8.90 -0.23
CA ASP A 32 10.53 -8.67 -0.89
C ASP A 32 10.51 -7.38 -1.72
N GLY A 33 9.45 -7.15 -2.49
CA GLY A 33 9.35 -5.92 -3.27
C GLY A 33 8.98 -4.70 -2.43
N LEU A 34 8.22 -4.84 -1.34
CA LEU A 34 7.88 -3.72 -0.45
C LEU A 34 9.14 -3.03 0.10
N ALA A 35 10.18 -3.79 0.42
CA ALA A 35 11.46 -3.25 0.90
C ALA A 35 12.20 -2.39 -0.13
N GLN A 36 11.83 -2.47 -1.41
CA GLN A 36 12.45 -1.76 -2.53
C GLN A 36 11.74 -0.45 -2.89
N LEU A 37 10.54 -0.20 -2.37
CA LEU A 37 9.71 0.95 -2.76
C LEU A 37 10.23 2.33 -2.33
N GLY A 38 11.20 2.39 -1.42
CA GLY A 38 11.59 3.66 -0.81
C GLY A 38 10.52 4.16 0.17
N GLY A 39 10.13 5.44 0.07
CA GLY A 39 9.16 6.05 0.99
C GLY A 39 7.73 5.92 0.50
N VAL A 40 6.85 5.35 1.32
CA VAL A 40 5.42 5.16 1.04
C VAL A 40 4.57 5.64 2.22
N LEU A 41 3.30 5.92 1.98
CA LEU A 41 2.34 6.17 3.05
C LEU A 41 1.59 4.86 3.36
N TYR A 42 1.82 4.35 4.56
CA TYR A 42 1.22 3.12 5.06
C TYR A 42 0.05 3.43 6.01
N LEU A 43 -1.10 2.82 5.74
CA LEU A 43 -2.30 2.86 6.57
C LEU A 43 -2.57 1.46 7.11
N ALA A 44 -2.44 1.30 8.43
CA ALA A 44 -2.72 0.04 9.12
C ALA A 44 -4.18 -0.02 9.56
N GLN A 45 -4.84 -1.16 9.37
CA GLN A 45 -6.16 -1.38 9.97
C GLN A 45 -6.01 -1.63 11.48
N SER A 46 -6.84 -0.97 12.31
CA SER A 46 -6.76 -1.00 13.79
C SER A 46 -7.10 -2.35 14.40
N ARG A 47 -7.77 -3.21 13.64
CA ARG A 47 -8.30 -4.47 14.18
C ARG A 47 -8.36 -5.51 13.08
N HIS A 48 -7.23 -6.14 12.83
CA HIS A 48 -7.23 -7.47 12.25
C HIS A 48 -7.39 -8.46 13.42
N GLU A 49 -8.57 -9.07 13.56
CA GLU A 49 -8.68 -10.24 14.44
C GLU A 49 -7.79 -11.33 13.83
N ALA A 50 -6.89 -11.88 14.65
CA ALA A 50 -5.95 -12.89 14.20
C ALA A 50 -6.73 -14.07 13.58
N SER A 51 -6.77 -14.11 12.26
CA SER A 51 -7.22 -15.28 11.53
C SER A 51 -6.29 -16.44 11.86
N ASP A 52 -6.82 -17.65 12.02
CA ASP A 52 -6.05 -18.90 12.18
C ASP A 52 -5.19 -19.24 10.93
N GLU A 53 -5.14 -18.34 9.95
CA GLU A 53 -4.35 -18.51 8.74
C GLU A 53 -2.85 -18.50 9.06
N ILE A 54 -2.13 -19.48 8.49
CA ILE A 54 -0.70 -19.65 8.67
C ILE A 54 0.02 -18.47 8.02
N ALA A 55 0.56 -17.58 8.85
CA ALA A 55 1.44 -16.49 8.44
C ALA A 55 2.66 -17.03 7.67
N LEU A 56 3.32 -16.13 6.92
CA LEU A 56 4.50 -16.48 6.15
C LEU A 56 5.60 -17.14 7.02
N ALA A 57 5.79 -18.46 6.82
CA ALA A 57 6.78 -19.23 7.56
C ALA A 57 8.21 -18.71 7.31
N GLY A 58 8.96 -18.59 8.41
CA GLY A 58 10.34 -18.09 8.42
C GLY A 58 10.46 -16.56 8.40
N CYS A 59 9.36 -15.82 8.50
CA CYS A 59 9.36 -14.36 8.58
C CYS A 59 8.91 -13.89 9.97
N VAL A 60 9.63 -12.91 10.52
CA VAL A 60 9.33 -12.23 11.79
C VAL A 60 9.12 -10.75 11.49
N VAL A 61 8.12 -10.12 12.10
CA VAL A 61 7.92 -8.68 11.99
C VAL A 61 8.51 -7.92 13.18
N GLU A 62 9.12 -6.76 12.92
CA GLU A 62 9.66 -5.89 13.97
C GLU A 62 8.58 -5.15 14.76
N GLN A 63 7.41 -4.92 14.14
CA GLN A 63 6.30 -4.17 14.72
C GLN A 63 4.98 -4.88 14.45
N ALA A 64 4.08 -4.87 15.44
CA ALA A 64 2.77 -5.53 15.37
C ALA A 64 1.91 -5.01 14.20
N ASP A 65 2.00 -3.71 13.90
CA ASP A 65 1.28 -3.07 12.79
C ASP A 65 1.56 -3.73 11.43
N PHE A 66 2.70 -4.42 11.26
CA PHE A 66 3.08 -5.08 10.00
C PHE A 66 2.72 -6.55 9.93
N VAL A 67 2.24 -7.18 11.03
CA VAL A 67 1.76 -8.57 11.01
C VAL A 67 0.74 -8.80 9.90
N PRO A 68 -0.26 -7.92 9.68
CA PRO A 68 -1.28 -8.15 8.64
C PRO A 68 -0.67 -8.32 7.24
N LEU A 69 0.45 -7.66 6.93
CA LEU A 69 1.08 -7.78 5.61
C LEU A 69 1.54 -9.21 5.30
N LEU A 70 1.87 -10.02 6.32
CA LEU A 70 2.24 -11.44 6.14
C LEU A 70 1.07 -12.34 5.73
N HIS A 71 -0.16 -11.88 5.93
CA HIS A 71 -1.38 -12.61 5.56
C HIS A 71 -1.95 -12.17 4.20
N THR A 72 -1.31 -11.22 3.52
CA THR A 72 -1.76 -10.71 2.22
C THR A 72 -1.74 -11.82 1.17
N ARG A 73 -2.89 -12.10 0.55
CA ARG A 73 -3.06 -13.03 -0.57
C ARG A 73 -3.43 -12.33 -1.86
N TYR A 74 -4.22 -11.28 -1.74
CA TYR A 74 -4.64 -10.47 -2.87
C TYR A 74 -4.21 -9.03 -2.67
N VAL A 75 -3.98 -8.36 -3.79
CA VAL A 75 -3.74 -6.93 -3.83
C VAL A 75 -4.66 -6.28 -4.85
N GLY A 76 -5.33 -5.21 -4.42
CA GLY A 76 -6.12 -4.34 -5.29
C GLY A 76 -5.30 -3.11 -5.64
N LEU A 77 -4.84 -3.01 -6.89
CA LEU A 77 -4.12 -1.83 -7.38
C LEU A 77 -5.12 -0.81 -7.89
N THR A 78 -5.24 0.31 -7.21
CA THR A 78 -6.21 1.35 -7.56
C THR A 78 -5.53 2.62 -8.00
N CYS A 79 -6.00 3.17 -9.11
CA CYS A 79 -5.63 4.49 -9.60
C CYS A 79 -6.87 5.40 -9.64
N ALA A 80 -6.75 6.61 -9.12
CA ALA A 80 -7.79 7.62 -9.15
C ALA A 80 -7.24 9.01 -9.42
N VAL A 81 -7.89 9.76 -10.30
CA VAL A 81 -7.59 11.18 -10.50
C VAL A 81 -8.48 11.98 -9.54
N THR A 82 -7.85 12.62 -8.56
CA THR A 82 -8.51 13.48 -7.57
C THR A 82 -8.33 14.95 -7.91
N SER A 83 -9.01 15.84 -7.17
CA SER A 83 -8.81 17.29 -7.32
C SER A 83 -7.40 17.77 -7.02
N GLU A 84 -6.65 17.00 -6.23
CA GLU A 84 -5.28 17.32 -5.83
C GLU A 84 -4.24 16.58 -6.71
N GLY A 85 -4.70 15.83 -7.72
CA GLY A 85 -3.85 15.07 -8.64
C GLY A 85 -4.14 13.56 -8.66
N PRO A 86 -3.39 12.81 -9.49
CA PRO A 86 -3.47 11.36 -9.54
C PRO A 86 -2.99 10.74 -8.22
N ARG A 87 -3.67 9.68 -7.80
CA ARG A 87 -3.33 8.87 -6.63
C ARG A 87 -3.33 7.41 -7.02
N GLU A 88 -2.33 6.71 -6.53
CA GLU A 88 -2.18 5.29 -6.71
C GLU A 88 -1.97 4.64 -5.35
N TRP A 89 -2.67 3.55 -5.12
CA TRP A 89 -2.51 2.77 -3.91
C TRP A 89 -2.74 1.29 -4.16
N MET A 90 -2.29 0.51 -3.19
CA MET A 90 -2.51 -0.92 -3.11
C MET A 90 -3.28 -1.23 -1.84
N ASP A 91 -4.40 -1.92 -2.00
CA ASP A 91 -5.14 -2.57 -0.94
C ASP A 91 -4.59 -3.97 -0.72
N CYS A 92 -4.02 -4.24 0.45
CA CYS A 92 -3.57 -5.58 0.84
C CYS A 92 -4.73 -6.33 1.48
N VAL A 93 -5.03 -7.53 0.97
CA VAL A 93 -6.24 -8.29 1.34
C VAL A 93 -5.88 -9.74 1.66
N ASP A 94 -6.50 -10.33 2.69
CA ASP A 94 -6.33 -11.74 3.07
C ASP A 94 -7.04 -12.71 2.10
N ALA A 95 -6.97 -14.01 2.38
CA ALA A 95 -7.65 -15.02 1.58
C ALA A 95 -9.19 -14.89 1.59
N GLN A 96 -9.74 -14.26 2.62
CA GLN A 96 -11.18 -14.13 2.85
C GLN A 96 -11.75 -12.87 2.18
N GLY A 97 -10.91 -11.93 1.74
CA GLY A 97 -11.36 -10.66 1.16
C GLY A 97 -11.36 -9.49 2.15
N THR A 98 -10.77 -9.66 3.35
CA THR A 98 -10.65 -8.63 4.38
C THR A 98 -9.50 -7.69 4.06
N LEU A 99 -9.75 -6.37 4.10
CA LEU A 99 -8.70 -5.37 3.96
C LEU A 99 -7.75 -5.42 5.17
N LEU A 100 -6.46 -5.64 4.93
CA LEU A 100 -5.43 -5.75 5.96
C LEU A 100 -4.68 -4.43 6.17
N ALA A 101 -4.37 -3.77 5.05
CA ALA A 101 -3.66 -2.51 5.03
C ALA A 101 -3.81 -1.83 3.69
N ARG A 102 -3.53 -0.52 3.65
CA ARG A 102 -3.44 0.25 2.42
C ARG A 102 -2.08 0.93 2.31
N ILE A 103 -1.47 0.88 1.13
CA ILE A 103 -0.18 1.50 0.84
C ILE A 103 -0.37 2.48 -0.31
N TYR A 104 -0.15 3.76 -0.07
CA TYR A 104 -0.18 4.80 -1.12
C TYR A 104 1.22 5.09 -1.64
N LEU A 105 1.27 5.33 -2.95
CA LEU A 105 2.42 5.92 -3.61
C LEU A 105 2.53 7.40 -3.25
N LEU A 106 3.75 7.79 -2.96
CA LEU A 106 4.15 9.17 -2.79
C LEU A 106 5.06 9.57 -3.96
N PRO A 107 5.24 10.88 -4.21
CA PRO A 107 6.21 11.36 -5.19
C PRO A 107 7.64 10.83 -4.97
N ASP A 108 7.97 10.45 -3.74
CA ASP A 108 9.27 9.91 -3.32
C ASP A 108 9.35 8.37 -3.42
N THR A 109 8.26 7.69 -3.81
CA THR A 109 8.24 6.24 -4.01
C THR A 109 9.00 5.87 -5.29
N ASP A 110 9.78 4.80 -5.23
CA ASP A 110 10.40 4.21 -6.42
C ASP A 110 9.32 3.53 -7.27
N TYR A 111 8.89 4.22 -8.32
CA TYR A 111 7.85 3.75 -9.23
C TYR A 111 8.27 2.52 -10.02
N LEU A 112 9.57 2.33 -10.30
CA LEU A 112 10.04 1.14 -11.00
C LEU A 112 10.00 -0.08 -10.07
N ALA A 113 10.35 0.09 -8.80
CA ALA A 113 10.17 -0.94 -7.79
C ALA A 113 8.70 -1.28 -7.55
N TRP A 114 7.80 -0.29 -7.65
CA TRP A 114 6.35 -0.51 -7.59
C TRP A 114 5.84 -1.37 -8.74
N ASP A 115 6.22 -1.06 -9.99
CA ASP A 115 5.79 -1.87 -11.14
C ASP A 115 6.38 -3.29 -11.05
N ALA A 116 7.63 -3.41 -10.59
CA ALA A 116 8.32 -4.68 -10.40
C ALA A 116 7.66 -5.62 -9.38
N LEU A 117 6.90 -5.09 -8.40
CA LEU A 117 6.16 -5.91 -7.42
C LEU A 117 5.18 -6.88 -8.08
N PHE A 118 4.67 -6.53 -9.25
CA PHE A 118 3.51 -7.18 -9.86
C PHE A 118 3.84 -7.97 -11.13
N VAL A 119 5.13 -8.06 -11.49
CA VAL A 119 5.58 -8.76 -12.72
C VAL A 119 5.12 -10.22 -12.76
N ASP A 120 5.23 -10.92 -11.64
CA ASP A 120 4.83 -12.34 -11.53
C ASP A 120 3.42 -12.51 -10.92
N ALA A 121 2.69 -11.42 -10.71
CA ALA A 121 1.38 -11.46 -10.08
C ALA A 121 0.30 -11.92 -11.07
N ILE A 122 -0.63 -12.74 -10.58
CA ILE A 122 -1.69 -13.31 -11.42
C ILE A 122 -2.92 -12.41 -11.30
N ARG A 123 -3.46 -11.92 -12.43
CA ARG A 123 -4.74 -11.21 -12.45
C ARG A 123 -5.87 -12.13 -12.01
N VAL A 124 -6.69 -11.63 -11.09
CA VAL A 124 -7.85 -12.34 -10.56
C VAL A 124 -9.09 -11.45 -10.60
N ASP A 125 -10.27 -12.05 -10.48
CA ASP A 125 -11.49 -11.31 -10.24
C ASP A 125 -11.48 -10.67 -8.84
N VAL A 126 -12.40 -9.73 -8.62
CA VAL A 126 -12.60 -9.10 -7.31
C VAL A 126 -12.85 -10.17 -6.23
N PRO A 127 -12.12 -10.14 -5.09
CA PRO A 127 -12.35 -11.09 -4.01
C PRO A 127 -13.81 -11.06 -3.54
N ALA A 128 -14.39 -12.23 -3.29
CA ALA A 128 -15.84 -12.37 -3.11
C ALA A 128 -16.45 -11.54 -1.96
N ARG A 129 -15.66 -11.23 -0.92
CA ARG A 129 -16.10 -10.40 0.23
C ARG A 129 -15.63 -8.94 0.15
N TRP A 130 -14.92 -8.58 -0.90
CA TRP A 130 -14.46 -7.22 -1.10
C TRP A 130 -15.66 -6.27 -1.22
N GLY A 131 -15.66 -5.20 -0.42
CA GLY A 131 -16.71 -4.18 -0.41
C GLY A 131 -17.76 -4.31 0.71
N ALA A 132 -17.91 -5.48 1.34
CA ALA A 132 -18.83 -5.64 2.47
C ALA A 132 -18.29 -5.01 3.77
N ASP A 133 -16.97 -5.16 4.00
CA ASP A 133 -16.24 -4.63 5.16
C ASP A 133 -15.05 -3.72 4.74
N ALA A 134 -14.98 -3.36 3.46
CA ALA A 134 -13.83 -2.65 2.88
C ALA A 134 -13.81 -1.14 3.20
N GLU A 135 -14.77 -0.65 3.98
CA GLU A 135 -14.66 0.70 4.53
C GLU A 135 -13.43 0.77 5.42
N LEU A 136 -12.62 1.81 5.25
CA LEU A 136 -11.50 2.14 6.14
C LEU A 136 -11.97 2.54 7.56
N CYS A 137 -13.23 2.27 7.91
CA CYS A 137 -13.79 2.39 9.25
C CYS A 137 -12.93 1.58 10.22
N GLY A 138 -11.99 2.28 10.86
CA GLY A 138 -11.01 1.68 11.77
C GLY A 138 -9.60 1.58 11.22
N VAL A 139 -9.14 2.35 10.23
CA VAL A 139 -7.69 2.56 10.04
C VAL A 139 -7.13 3.34 11.23
N ALA A 140 -6.13 2.77 11.91
CA ALA A 140 -5.64 3.32 13.17
C ALA A 140 -4.84 4.59 12.94
N HIS A 141 -3.87 4.51 12.03
CA HIS A 141 -2.82 5.49 11.87
C HIS A 141 -2.25 5.45 10.46
N ALA A 142 -1.95 6.63 9.92
CA ALA A 142 -1.22 6.82 8.67
C ALA A 142 0.23 7.16 8.98
N ARG A 143 1.20 6.46 8.35
CA ARG A 143 2.63 6.63 8.63
C ARG A 143 3.43 6.65 7.35
N VAL A 144 4.35 7.61 7.22
CA VAL A 144 5.32 7.61 6.14
C VAL A 144 6.48 6.70 6.53
N VAL A 145 6.63 5.59 5.81
CA VAL A 145 7.60 4.55 6.15
C VAL A 145 8.38 4.12 4.93
N ARG A 146 9.58 3.59 5.19
CA ARG A 146 10.31 2.74 4.27
C ARG A 146 10.36 1.35 4.86
N PHE A 147 9.80 0.37 4.16
CA PHE A 147 9.91 -1.02 4.57
C PHE A 147 11.36 -1.49 4.48
N THR A 148 11.73 -2.39 5.39
CA THR A 148 13.05 -2.98 5.46
C THR A 148 12.93 -4.47 5.62
N ARG A 149 13.73 -5.22 4.88
CA ARG A 149 13.95 -6.64 5.10
C ARG A 149 15.41 -6.86 5.45
N ARG A 150 15.65 -7.68 6.48
CA ARG A 150 17.00 -8.15 6.84
C ARG A 150 16.94 -9.63 7.14
N ARG A 151 18.01 -10.35 6.83
CA ARG A 151 18.14 -11.76 7.19
C ARG A 151 18.91 -11.89 8.51
N MET A 152 18.33 -12.60 9.48
CA MET A 152 18.95 -12.93 10.76
C MET A 152 18.95 -14.45 10.93
N ALA A 153 20.10 -15.07 10.67
CA ALA A 153 20.24 -16.53 10.53
C ALA A 153 19.28 -17.09 9.46
N GLU A 154 18.37 -17.98 9.84
CA GLU A 154 17.38 -18.60 8.95
C GLU A 154 16.05 -17.83 8.92
N LEU A 155 15.95 -16.72 9.64
CA LEU A 155 14.74 -15.91 9.70
C LEU A 155 14.89 -14.64 8.85
N ASP A 156 13.86 -14.36 8.08
CA ASP A 156 13.65 -13.04 7.49
C ASP A 156 12.98 -12.13 8.53
N VAL A 157 13.55 -10.95 8.73
CA VAL A 157 12.98 -9.94 9.61
C VAL A 157 12.47 -8.80 8.74
N PHE A 158 11.15 -8.63 8.75
CA PHE A 158 10.45 -7.56 8.06
C PHE A 158 10.11 -6.44 9.04
N GLY A 159 10.36 -5.21 8.65
CA GLY A 159 10.07 -4.05 9.48
C GLY A 159 9.89 -2.82 8.62
N ALA A 160 9.86 -1.67 9.25
CA ALA A 160 9.90 -0.41 8.56
C ALA A 160 10.57 0.65 9.42
N ARG A 161 11.03 1.71 8.77
CA ARG A 161 11.58 2.88 9.44
C ARG A 161 10.82 4.11 8.98
N ALA A 162 10.61 5.05 9.89
CA ALA A 162 10.20 6.39 9.51
C ALA A 162 11.24 6.96 8.54
N VAL A 163 10.77 7.54 7.44
CA VAL A 163 11.64 8.09 6.41
C VAL A 163 11.25 9.55 6.15
N ARG A 164 12.25 10.40 5.97
CA ARG A 164 12.03 11.77 5.52
C ARG A 164 11.83 11.75 4.02
N ILE A 165 10.68 12.24 3.58
CA ILE A 165 10.35 12.46 2.18
C ILE A 165 10.40 13.96 1.87
N SER A 166 10.39 14.29 0.58
CA SER A 166 10.32 15.66 0.08
C SER A 166 9.15 16.46 0.67
N SER A 167 9.25 17.79 0.66
CA SER A 167 8.15 18.66 1.09
C SER A 167 6.87 18.43 0.27
N LEU A 168 7.02 18.10 -1.02
CA LEU A 168 5.92 17.71 -1.89
C LEU A 168 5.28 16.41 -1.40
N GLY A 169 6.08 15.37 -1.14
CA GLY A 169 5.59 14.10 -0.63
C GLY A 169 4.91 14.24 0.74
N GLN A 170 5.42 15.11 1.62
CA GLN A 170 4.76 15.41 2.90
C GLN A 170 3.41 16.08 2.71
N GLY A 171 3.29 17.00 1.75
CA GLY A 171 2.03 17.63 1.38
C GLY A 171 1.02 16.59 0.90
N VAL A 172 1.42 15.77 -0.08
CA VAL A 172 0.58 14.69 -0.61
C VAL A 172 0.14 13.74 0.50
N ALA A 173 1.07 13.25 1.32
CA ALA A 173 0.77 12.32 2.42
C ALA A 173 -0.25 12.89 3.41
N ARG A 174 -0.14 14.18 3.74
CA ARG A 174 -1.11 14.87 4.61
C ARG A 174 -2.49 14.97 3.94
N ASP A 175 -2.53 15.32 2.66
CA ASP A 175 -3.78 15.41 1.92
C ASP A 175 -4.46 14.05 1.79
N ILE A 176 -3.70 12.95 1.70
CA ILE A 176 -4.22 11.58 1.76
C ILE A 176 -4.78 11.29 3.14
N ALA A 177 -4.00 11.52 4.20
CA ALA A 177 -4.47 11.27 5.56
C ALA A 177 -5.76 12.03 5.86
N LEU A 178 -5.89 13.29 5.40
CA LEU A 178 -7.11 14.07 5.53
C LEU A 178 -8.27 13.51 4.69
N SER A 179 -8.04 13.10 3.45
CA SER A 179 -9.11 12.52 2.61
C SER A 179 -9.62 11.19 3.15
N GLU A 180 -8.73 10.39 3.74
CA GLU A 180 -9.08 9.12 4.39
C GLU A 180 -9.58 9.29 5.84
N SER A 181 -9.60 10.52 6.37
CA SER A 181 -9.96 10.84 7.77
C SER A 181 -9.12 10.10 8.82
N VAL A 182 -7.82 9.92 8.56
CA VAL A 182 -6.87 9.21 9.43
C VAL A 182 -5.84 10.16 10.03
N ALA A 183 -5.46 9.93 11.29
CA ALA A 183 -4.40 10.69 11.94
C ALA A 183 -3.00 10.24 11.44
N MET A 184 -2.14 11.21 11.10
CA MET A 184 -0.73 10.93 10.81
C MET A 184 0.07 10.73 12.10
N SER A 185 0.86 9.66 12.16
CA SER A 185 1.86 9.46 13.21
C SER A 185 3.27 9.71 12.66
N GLY A 186 4.09 10.42 13.46
CA GLY A 186 5.47 10.79 13.12
C GLY A 186 6.47 9.65 13.22
#